data_AF-A0ABD5RSV7-F1
#
_entry.id   AF-A0ABD5RSV7-F1
#
_cell.length_a   1.000
_cell.length_b   1.000
_cell.length_c   1.000
_cell.angle_alpha   90.00
_cell.angle_beta   90.00
_cell.angle_gamma   90.00
#
_symmetry.space_group_name_H-M   'P 1'
#
loop_
_entity.id
_entity.type
_entity.pdbx_description
1 polymer ?
#
loop_
_entity_poly.entity_id
_entity_poly.type
_entity_poly.pdbx_seq_one_letter_code
_entity_poly.pdbx_strand_id
1 'polypeptide(L)'
;MYEHYGLTSSHFAQYFTPGAVSRAMAAMNLPNGEDLRDATPEDPLVIGDVSGCGSGRLIVETANHLREIGPEAPAVFLGYDKDPICAKMAVLNFVLNDLTGYVLLGDALKLEAHRVWFVSVAQLARGDHPVKALDADGRDRVLARFFGVPLDDERVTEPPTAHATSVESALDVALDGENTAQVGFDEFA
;
A
#
# COMPACT_ATOMS: atom_id res chain seq x y z
N MET A 1 1.12 9.07 16.17
CA MET A 1 2.38 9.22 16.94
C MET A 1 3.20 10.41 16.44
N TYR A 2 3.75 10.42 15.22
CA TYR A 2 4.55 11.56 14.71
C TYR A 2 3.85 12.92 14.63
N GLU A 3 2.60 12.97 14.14
CA GLU A 3 1.83 14.22 14.00
C GLU A 3 1.51 14.83 15.38
N HIS A 4 1.14 13.99 16.36
CA HIS A 4 0.93 14.42 17.74
C HIS A 4 2.20 15.02 18.37
N TYR A 5 3.38 14.50 17.99
CA TYR A 5 4.68 14.99 18.48
C TYR A 5 5.38 15.99 17.53
N GLY A 6 4.73 16.44 16.44
CA GLY A 6 5.30 17.42 15.51
C GLY A 6 6.60 16.99 14.82
N LEU A 7 6.87 15.69 14.74
CA LEU A 7 8.10 15.13 14.18
C LEU A 7 7.97 15.02 12.65
N THR A 8 7.94 16.15 11.95
CA THR A 8 8.12 16.20 10.49
C THR A 8 9.60 16.44 10.19
N SER A 9 10.29 15.42 9.69
CA SER A 9 11.68 15.59 9.26
C SER A 9 11.72 16.21 7.86
N SER A 10 12.13 17.47 7.77
CA SER A 10 12.50 18.11 6.50
C SER A 10 13.63 17.38 5.76
N HIS A 11 14.37 16.51 6.46
CA HIS A 11 15.52 15.77 5.95
C HIS A 11 15.20 14.50 5.17
N PHE A 12 13.97 13.97 5.25
CA PHE A 12 13.60 12.70 4.60
C PHE A 12 12.62 12.86 3.43
N ALA A 13 12.13 14.07 3.15
CA ALA A 13 11.07 14.32 2.14
C ALA A 13 9.84 13.39 2.26
N GLN A 14 9.61 12.84 3.46
CA GLN A 14 8.49 11.97 3.77
C GLN A 14 7.34 12.83 4.27
N TYR A 15 6.28 12.94 3.47
CA TYR A 15 5.05 13.62 3.83
C TYR A 15 4.06 12.57 4.34
N PHE A 16 3.79 12.56 5.64
CA PHE A 16 2.75 11.70 6.19
C PHE A 16 1.38 12.34 5.96
N THR A 17 0.46 11.63 5.30
CA THR A 17 -0.94 12.04 5.06
C THR A 17 -1.63 12.49 6.33
N PRO A 18 -1.94 13.78 6.58
CA PRO A 18 -2.49 14.29 7.85
C PRO A 18 -3.74 13.56 8.33
N GLY A 19 -3.99 13.56 9.65
CA GLY A 19 -4.95 12.61 10.24
C GLY A 19 -6.38 12.82 9.75
N ALA A 20 -6.76 14.07 9.56
CA ALA A 20 -8.06 14.43 8.98
C ALA A 20 -8.20 13.94 7.53
N VAL A 21 -7.11 13.99 6.74
CA VAL A 21 -7.11 13.51 5.35
C VAL A 21 -7.20 11.99 5.33
N SER A 22 -6.45 11.28 6.17
CA SER A 22 -6.54 9.82 6.27
C SER A 22 -7.94 9.34 6.65
N ARG A 23 -8.60 10.00 7.62
CA ARG A 23 -10.00 9.68 7.98
C ARG A 23 -10.98 9.94 6.85
N ALA A 24 -10.84 11.07 6.16
CA ALA A 24 -11.69 11.38 5.02
C ALA A 24 -11.52 10.33 3.90
N MET A 25 -10.27 9.95 3.59
CA MET A 25 -9.98 8.91 2.61
C MET A 25 -10.52 7.54 3.04
N ALA A 26 -10.40 7.17 4.32
CA ALA A 26 -10.96 5.93 4.86
C ALA A 26 -12.48 5.84 4.64
N ALA A 27 -13.20 6.93 4.92
CA ALA A 27 -14.65 7.01 4.73
C ALA A 27 -15.09 6.92 3.26
N MET A 28 -14.21 7.28 2.32
CA MET A 28 -14.52 7.25 0.88
C MET A 28 -14.20 5.90 0.21
N ASN A 29 -13.21 5.16 0.72
CA ASN A 29 -12.64 4.00 0.02
C ASN A 29 -13.11 2.65 0.54
N LEU A 30 -13.87 2.58 1.64
CA LEU A 30 -14.38 1.29 2.13
C LEU A 30 -15.50 0.76 1.22
N PRO A 31 -15.56 -0.57 1.03
CA PRO A 31 -16.62 -1.21 0.26
C PRO A 31 -18.00 -0.90 0.83
N ASN A 32 -19.02 -1.01 -0.01
CA ASN A 32 -20.41 -0.78 0.42
C ASN A 32 -20.95 -1.98 1.22
N GLY A 33 -22.18 -1.88 1.72
CA GLY A 33 -22.76 -2.87 2.63
C GLY A 33 -22.98 -4.28 2.05
N GLU A 34 -22.87 -4.50 0.74
CA GLU A 34 -22.93 -5.85 0.13
C GLU A 34 -21.55 -6.52 0.20
N ASP A 35 -20.51 -5.85 -0.28
CA ASP A 35 -19.12 -6.35 -0.23
C ASP A 35 -18.66 -6.68 1.20
N LEU A 36 -19.11 -5.90 2.20
CA LEU A 36 -18.81 -6.15 3.61
C LEU A 36 -19.46 -7.44 4.14
N ARG A 37 -20.61 -7.86 3.59
CA ARG A 37 -21.35 -9.06 4.02
C ARG A 37 -20.81 -10.33 3.38
N ASP A 38 -20.25 -10.22 2.19
CA ASP A 38 -19.73 -11.35 1.42
C ASP A 38 -18.32 -11.76 1.87
N ALA A 39 -17.62 -10.91 2.62
CA ALA A 39 -16.31 -11.21 3.18
C ALA A 39 -16.34 -12.39 4.16
N THR A 40 -15.45 -13.37 3.95
CA THR A 40 -15.33 -14.57 4.79
C THR A 40 -13.90 -14.74 5.30
N PRO A 41 -13.63 -15.57 6.33
CA PRO A 41 -12.27 -15.85 6.76
C PRO A 41 -11.38 -16.44 5.65
N GLU A 42 -11.95 -17.21 4.75
CA GLU A 42 -11.28 -17.81 3.59
C GLU A 42 -11.05 -16.80 2.46
N ASP A 43 -11.97 -15.85 2.31
CA ASP A 43 -11.92 -14.74 1.35
C ASP A 43 -12.17 -13.40 2.05
N PRO A 44 -11.16 -12.88 2.80
CA PRO A 44 -11.31 -11.67 3.59
C PRO A 44 -11.17 -10.43 2.70
N LEU A 45 -11.67 -9.29 3.18
CA LEU A 45 -11.40 -8.01 2.57
C LEU A 45 -9.89 -7.74 2.54
N VAL A 46 -9.36 -7.37 1.38
CA VAL A 46 -7.95 -6.95 1.26
C VAL A 46 -7.91 -5.43 1.23
N ILE A 47 -7.36 -4.84 2.29
CA ILE A 47 -7.28 -3.39 2.45
C ILE A 47 -5.82 -2.99 2.49
N GLY A 48 -5.39 -2.11 1.58
CA GLY A 48 -3.99 -1.72 1.55
C GLY A 48 -3.70 -0.36 0.95
N ASP A 49 -2.49 0.10 1.25
CA ASP A 49 -1.82 1.18 0.55
C ASP A 49 -0.50 0.62 0.01
N VAL A 50 -0.47 0.38 -1.29
CA VAL A 50 0.67 -0.22 -1.98
C VAL A 50 1.51 0.82 -2.73
N SER A 51 1.08 2.08 -2.72
CA SER A 51 1.74 3.19 -3.43
C SER A 51 2.89 3.82 -2.64
N GLY A 52 3.04 3.46 -1.36
CA GLY A 52 3.95 4.08 -0.41
C GLY A 52 3.23 4.35 0.90
N CYS A 53 2.95 3.30 1.68
CA CYS A 53 2.08 3.38 2.85
C CYS A 53 2.61 4.28 3.98
N GLY A 54 3.86 4.72 3.91
CA GLY A 54 4.53 5.50 4.94
C GLY A 54 4.53 4.73 6.25
N SER A 55 3.99 5.37 7.30
CA SER A 55 3.80 4.71 8.60
C SER A 55 2.57 3.79 8.66
N GLY A 56 1.86 3.54 7.55
CA GLY A 56 0.62 2.75 7.52
C GLY A 56 -0.59 3.45 8.13
N ARG A 57 -0.52 4.77 8.33
CA ARG A 57 -1.57 5.53 9.03
C ARG A 57 -2.92 5.51 8.31
N LEU A 58 -2.91 5.65 6.99
CA LEU A 58 -4.15 5.54 6.21
C LEU A 58 -4.81 4.19 6.46
N ILE A 59 -4.03 3.10 6.42
CA ILE A 59 -4.51 1.74 6.68
C ILE A 59 -5.11 1.62 8.09
N VAL A 60 -4.48 2.21 9.10
CA VAL A 60 -5.02 2.25 10.48
C VAL A 60 -6.36 2.98 10.55
N GLU A 61 -6.49 4.15 9.92
CA GLU A 61 -7.75 4.88 9.89
C GLU A 61 -8.84 4.12 9.13
N THR A 62 -8.49 3.45 8.03
CA THR A 62 -9.40 2.57 7.29
C THR A 62 -9.84 1.38 8.13
N ALA A 63 -8.94 0.77 8.90
CA ALA A 63 -9.27 -0.32 9.80
C ALA A 63 -10.20 0.13 10.95
N ASN A 64 -9.96 1.32 11.51
CA ASN A 64 -10.82 1.89 12.54
C ASN A 64 -12.23 2.15 11.98
N HIS A 65 -12.32 2.73 10.79
CA HIS A 65 -13.61 2.97 10.16
C HIS A 65 -14.34 1.66 9.80
N LEU A 66 -13.61 0.64 9.34
CA LEU A 66 -14.19 -0.70 9.10
C LEU A 66 -14.82 -1.28 10.36
N ARG A 67 -14.16 -1.14 11.52
CA ARG A 67 -14.72 -1.60 12.81
C ARG A 67 -16.02 -0.89 13.19
N GLU A 68 -16.24 0.34 12.72
CA GLU A 68 -17.47 1.08 12.97
C GLU A 68 -18.62 0.58 12.08
N ILE A 69 -18.36 0.34 10.79
CA ILE A 69 -19.40 0.04 9.81
C ILE A 69 -19.63 -1.47 9.58
N GLY A 70 -18.63 -2.29 9.89
CA GLY A 70 -18.62 -3.74 9.65
C GLY A 70 -17.68 -4.47 10.62
N PRO A 71 -17.96 -4.46 11.94
CA PRO A 71 -17.06 -5.00 12.97
C PRO A 71 -16.74 -6.50 12.81
N GLU A 72 -17.65 -7.26 12.20
CA GLU A 72 -17.49 -8.70 11.98
C GLU A 72 -16.85 -9.03 10.63
N ALA A 73 -16.61 -8.04 9.76
CA ALA A 73 -16.06 -8.28 8.43
C ALA A 73 -14.57 -8.67 8.55
N PRO A 74 -14.18 -9.88 8.11
CA PRO A 74 -12.79 -10.30 8.16
C PRO A 74 -11.96 -9.51 7.15
N ALA A 75 -10.80 -9.02 7.57
CA ALA A 75 -9.91 -8.23 6.73
C ALA A 75 -8.44 -8.60 6.91
N VAL A 76 -7.68 -8.49 5.82
CA VAL A 76 -6.22 -8.60 5.76
C VAL A 76 -5.66 -7.29 5.25
N PHE A 77 -4.72 -6.72 6.01
CA PHE A 77 -4.15 -5.42 5.71
C PHE A 77 -2.83 -5.54 4.93
N LEU A 78 -2.58 -4.63 3.99
CA LEU A 78 -1.39 -4.65 3.14
C LEU A 78 -0.72 -3.26 3.09
N GLY A 79 0.52 -3.18 3.57
CA GLY A 79 1.37 -1.99 3.41
C GLY A 79 2.54 -2.29 2.48
N TYR A 80 2.86 -1.38 1.57
CA TYR A 80 4.09 -1.46 0.77
C TYR A 80 4.80 -0.11 0.81
N ASP A 81 6.07 -0.10 1.22
CA ASP A 81 6.90 1.10 1.18
C ASP A 81 8.32 0.80 0.67
N LYS A 82 8.95 1.80 0.06
CA LYS A 82 10.35 1.72 -0.41
C LYS A 82 11.35 2.11 0.67
N ASP A 83 10.91 2.92 1.64
CA ASP A 83 11.74 3.34 2.76
C ASP A 83 11.68 2.31 3.91
N PRO A 84 12.82 1.77 4.36
CA PRO A 84 12.87 0.77 5.43
C PRO A 84 12.40 1.30 6.79
N ILE A 85 12.48 2.60 7.06
CA ILE A 85 11.94 3.21 8.27
C ILE A 85 10.42 3.24 8.20
N CYS A 86 9.85 3.70 7.08
CA CYS A 86 8.40 3.72 6.85
C CYS A 86 7.80 2.31 7.00
N ALA A 87 8.35 1.32 6.28
CA ALA A 87 7.88 -0.05 6.37
C ALA A 87 7.91 -0.59 7.82
N LYS A 88 8.99 -0.34 8.57
CA LYS A 88 9.05 -0.74 9.99
C LYS A 88 8.04 0.00 10.86
N MET A 89 7.80 1.29 10.60
CA MET A 89 6.77 2.04 11.31
C MET A 89 5.37 1.51 11.01
N ALA A 90 5.10 1.12 9.76
CA ALA A 90 3.85 0.44 9.40
C ALA A 90 3.70 -0.89 10.14
N VAL A 91 4.75 -1.71 10.24
CA VAL A 91 4.74 -2.94 11.06
C VAL A 91 4.37 -2.64 12.51
N LEU A 92 5.01 -1.63 13.13
CA LEU A 92 4.69 -1.25 14.51
C LEU A 92 3.24 -0.78 14.65
N ASN A 93 2.75 0.03 13.72
CA ASN A 93 1.36 0.49 13.75
C ASN A 93 0.37 -0.66 13.55
N PHE A 94 0.70 -1.66 12.74
CA PHE A 94 -0.14 -2.85 12.60
C PHE A 94 -0.25 -3.60 13.93
N VAL A 95 0.89 -3.82 14.60
CA VAL A 95 0.89 -4.48 15.93
C VAL A 95 0.11 -3.67 16.96
N LEU A 96 0.34 -2.36 17.04
CA LEU A 96 -0.28 -1.51 18.07
C LEU A 96 -1.78 -1.26 17.85
N ASN A 97 -2.29 -1.49 16.64
CA ASN A 97 -3.71 -1.29 16.30
C ASN A 97 -4.42 -2.60 15.98
N ASP A 98 -3.87 -3.73 16.41
CA ASP A 98 -4.43 -5.06 16.21
C ASP A 98 -4.83 -5.35 14.75
N LEU A 99 -3.90 -5.11 13.83
CA LEU A 99 -4.09 -5.39 12.40
C LEU A 99 -3.34 -6.66 12.00
N THR A 100 -4.08 -7.62 11.42
CA THR A 100 -3.47 -8.81 10.80
C THR A 100 -3.22 -8.53 9.32
N GLY A 101 -1.98 -8.73 8.86
CA GLY A 101 -1.61 -8.31 7.53
C GLY A 101 -0.15 -8.50 7.17
N TYR A 102 0.23 -7.92 6.03
CA TYR A 102 1.57 -7.97 5.48
C TYR A 102 2.11 -6.56 5.26
N VAL A 103 3.38 -6.34 5.62
CA VAL A 103 4.10 -5.12 5.26
C VAL A 103 5.31 -5.50 4.42
N LEU A 104 5.39 -4.91 3.23
CA LEU A 104 6.43 -5.14 2.23
C LEU A 104 7.39 -3.95 2.21
N LEU A 105 8.68 -4.24 2.09
CA LEU A 105 9.73 -3.28 1.82
C LEU A 105 10.32 -3.56 0.43
N GLY A 106 10.30 -2.58 -0.45
CA GLY A 106 10.77 -2.74 -1.84
C GLY A 106 10.17 -1.73 -2.82
N ASP A 107 10.29 -2.02 -4.10
CA ASP A 107 9.78 -1.15 -5.17
C ASP A 107 8.42 -1.65 -5.67
N ALA A 108 7.35 -1.01 -5.23
CA ALA A 108 5.99 -1.38 -5.61
C ALA A 108 5.72 -1.18 -7.12
N LEU A 109 6.37 -0.22 -7.78
CA LEU A 109 6.20 0.00 -9.22
C LEU A 109 6.81 -1.13 -10.05
N LYS A 110 7.85 -1.77 -9.52
CA LYS A 110 8.49 -2.94 -10.14
C LYS A 110 7.98 -4.27 -9.60
N LEU A 111 7.11 -4.25 -8.59
CA LEU A 111 6.67 -5.42 -7.82
C LEU A 111 7.86 -6.21 -7.23
N GLU A 112 8.92 -5.52 -6.82
CA GLU A 112 10.15 -6.11 -6.29
C GLU A 112 10.22 -5.94 -4.76
N ALA A 113 9.82 -6.97 -4.01
CA ALA A 113 9.94 -6.95 -2.55
C ALA A 113 11.30 -7.50 -2.09
N HIS A 114 11.97 -6.76 -1.20
CA HIS A 114 13.22 -7.19 -0.57
C HIS A 114 13.00 -7.86 0.79
N ARG A 115 11.95 -7.44 1.50
CA ARG A 115 11.54 -7.97 2.81
C ARG A 115 10.04 -7.94 2.91
N VAL A 116 9.47 -8.94 3.59
CA VAL A 116 8.05 -8.97 3.96
C VAL A 116 7.94 -9.37 5.42
N TRP A 117 7.13 -8.65 6.18
CA TRP A 117 6.73 -9.01 7.52
C TRP A 117 5.26 -9.41 7.51
N PHE A 118 4.97 -10.58 8.06
CA PHE A 118 3.62 -10.95 8.45
C PHE A 118 3.37 -10.50 9.90
N VAL A 119 2.25 -9.82 10.11
CA VAL A 119 1.78 -9.37 11.42
C VAL A 119 0.50 -10.12 11.76
N SER A 120 0.44 -10.74 12.95
CA SER A 120 -0.72 -11.49 13.41
C SER A 120 -1.05 -11.19 14.86
N VAL A 121 -2.26 -10.67 15.08
CA VAL A 121 -2.80 -10.41 16.42
C VAL A 121 -3.06 -11.71 17.20
N ALA A 122 -3.39 -12.78 16.49
CA ALA A 122 -3.63 -14.09 17.08
C ALA A 122 -2.35 -14.66 17.71
N GLN A 123 -1.17 -14.32 17.19
CA GLN A 123 0.11 -14.70 17.80
C GLN A 123 0.34 -13.92 19.10
N LEU A 124 0.05 -12.62 19.12
CA LEU A 124 0.16 -11.82 20.36
C LEU A 124 -0.71 -12.39 21.48
N ALA A 125 -1.97 -12.71 21.17
CA ALA A 125 -2.92 -13.27 22.13
C ALA A 125 -2.47 -14.63 22.72
N ARG A 126 -1.63 -15.37 22.00
CA ARG A 126 -1.05 -16.65 22.44
C ARG A 126 0.28 -16.50 23.18
N GLY A 127 0.79 -15.28 23.34
CA GLY A 127 2.10 -15.00 23.93
C GLY A 127 3.28 -15.23 22.97
N ASP A 128 3.02 -15.42 21.68
CA ASP A 128 4.03 -15.54 20.64
C ASP A 128 4.46 -14.16 20.11
N HIS A 129 5.54 -14.13 19.32
CA HIS A 129 5.94 -12.92 18.61
C HIS A 129 4.90 -12.55 17.54
N PRO A 130 4.31 -11.33 17.58
CA PRO A 130 3.27 -10.91 16.64
C PRO A 130 3.76 -10.60 15.24
N VAL A 131 5.08 -10.55 15.05
CA VAL A 131 5.72 -10.19 13.79
C VAL A 131 6.67 -11.31 13.38
N LYS A 132 6.50 -11.82 12.16
CA LYS A 132 7.38 -12.79 11.52
C LYS A 132 7.92 -12.22 10.21
N ALA A 133 9.25 -12.11 10.09
CA ALA A 133 9.87 -11.88 8.79
C ALA A 133 9.73 -13.14 7.93
N LEU A 134 9.28 -12.99 6.69
CA LEU A 134 9.13 -14.10 5.75
C LEU A 134 10.46 -14.38 5.04
N ASP A 135 10.66 -15.64 4.70
CA ASP A 135 11.71 -16.11 3.79
C ASP A 135 11.35 -15.76 2.33
N ALA A 136 12.22 -16.16 1.38
CA ALA A 136 12.01 -15.91 -0.04
C ALA A 136 10.69 -16.52 -0.53
N ASP A 137 10.45 -17.79 -0.26
CA ASP A 137 9.21 -18.48 -0.65
C ASP A 137 7.97 -17.81 -0.05
N GLY A 138 8.04 -17.39 1.21
CA GLY A 138 6.95 -16.68 1.87
C GLY A 138 6.67 -15.31 1.24
N ARG A 139 7.72 -14.57 0.89
CA ARG A 139 7.59 -13.32 0.12
C ARG A 139 6.96 -13.60 -1.25
N ASP A 140 7.42 -14.60 -1.98
CA ASP A 140 6.98 -14.84 -3.35
C ASP A 140 5.50 -15.28 -3.37
N ARG A 141 5.06 -16.04 -2.37
CA ARG A 141 3.63 -16.33 -2.15
C ARG A 141 2.78 -15.08 -1.88
N VAL A 142 3.31 -14.09 -1.15
CA VAL A 142 2.61 -12.82 -0.91
C VAL A 142 2.52 -12.02 -2.21
N LEU A 143 3.60 -11.94 -2.98
CA LEU A 143 3.61 -11.27 -4.29
C LEU A 143 2.64 -11.95 -5.27
N ALA A 144 2.62 -13.28 -5.33
CA ALA A 144 1.67 -14.03 -6.15
C ALA A 144 0.22 -13.78 -5.73
N ARG A 145 -0.07 -13.88 -4.42
CA ARG A 145 -1.43 -13.73 -3.89
C ARG A 145 -2.02 -12.33 -4.13
N PHE A 146 -1.25 -11.28 -3.87
CA PHE A 146 -1.80 -9.92 -3.83
C PHE A 146 -1.49 -9.10 -5.08
N PHE A 147 -0.49 -9.49 -5.87
CA PHE A 147 -0.04 -8.73 -7.04
C PHE A 147 0.01 -9.58 -8.32
N GLY A 148 -0.38 -10.86 -8.27
CA GLY A 148 -0.42 -11.73 -9.44
C GLY A 148 0.96 -12.05 -10.04
N VAL A 149 2.03 -11.91 -9.25
CA VAL A 149 3.40 -12.24 -9.72
C VAL A 149 3.54 -13.76 -9.83
N PRO A 150 3.94 -14.32 -10.98
CA PRO A 150 4.12 -15.76 -11.13
C PRO A 150 5.16 -16.31 -10.15
N LEU A 151 4.90 -17.49 -9.59
CA LEU A 151 5.91 -18.23 -8.85
C LEU A 151 6.96 -18.75 -9.84
N ASP A 152 8.23 -18.79 -9.43
CA ASP A 152 9.34 -19.13 -10.34
C ASP A 152 9.20 -20.52 -11.02
N ASP A 153 8.38 -21.43 -10.50
CA ASP A 153 8.07 -22.72 -11.15
C ASP A 153 7.24 -22.59 -12.46
N GLU A 154 6.62 -21.44 -12.73
CA GLU A 154 5.91 -21.15 -13.98
C GLU A 154 6.77 -20.39 -15.01
N ARG A 155 7.99 -19.99 -14.65
CA ARG A 155 8.96 -19.46 -15.62
C ARG A 155 9.53 -20.61 -16.44
N VAL A 156 8.76 -21.07 -17.41
CA VAL A 156 9.33 -21.78 -18.57
C VAL A 156 10.43 -20.87 -19.11
N THR A 157 11.67 -21.36 -19.07
CA THR A 157 12.84 -20.66 -19.57
C THR A 157 12.68 -20.45 -21.08
N GLU A 158 12.09 -19.34 -21.49
CA GLU A 158 12.32 -18.85 -22.83
C GLU A 158 13.78 -18.38 -22.91
N PRO A 159 14.59 -18.93 -23.84
CA PRO A 159 15.97 -18.52 -23.99
C PRO A 159 16.04 -17.03 -24.37
N PRO A 160 17.12 -16.31 -24.00
CA PRO A 160 17.21 -14.88 -24.24
C PRO A 160 17.27 -14.61 -25.74
N THR A 161 16.17 -14.17 -26.33
CA THR A 161 16.12 -13.67 -27.71
C THR A 161 16.79 -12.30 -27.73
N ALA A 162 17.99 -12.25 -28.26
CA ALA A 162 18.66 -10.99 -28.57
C ALA A 162 17.86 -10.25 -29.66
N HIS A 163 17.22 -9.14 -29.29
CA HIS A 163 16.74 -8.16 -30.27
C HIS A 163 17.49 -6.84 -30.07
N ALA A 164 18.45 -6.64 -30.96
CA ALA A 164 19.09 -5.35 -31.20
C ALA A 164 18.12 -4.41 -31.93
N THR A 165 18.00 -3.20 -31.36
CA THR A 165 17.84 -1.87 -31.98
C THR A 165 16.94 -1.69 -33.20
N SER A 166 15.89 -0.86 -33.03
CA SER A 166 15.65 0.42 -33.73
C SER A 166 14.16 0.63 -34.02
N VAL A 167 13.50 1.51 -33.27
CA VAL A 167 12.33 2.25 -33.79
C VAL A 167 12.46 3.70 -33.34
N GLU A 168 12.47 4.57 -34.34
CA GLU A 168 12.70 5.99 -34.29
C GLU A 168 11.59 6.75 -33.56
N SER A 169 12.01 7.84 -32.94
CA SER A 169 11.20 8.91 -32.38
C SER A 169 10.31 9.54 -33.47
N ALA A 170 8.99 9.49 -33.29
CA ALA A 170 8.07 10.37 -34.00
C ALA A 170 6.89 10.75 -33.09
N LEU A 171 7.07 11.81 -32.31
CA LEU A 171 5.99 12.65 -31.78
C LEU A 171 6.49 14.08 -31.76
N ASP A 172 6.42 14.73 -32.93
CA ASP A 172 6.53 16.17 -33.07
C ASP A 172 5.27 16.81 -32.46
N VAL A 173 5.41 17.40 -31.28
CA VAL A 173 4.45 18.39 -30.77
C VAL A 173 5.15 19.74 -30.81
N ALA A 174 4.91 20.49 -31.88
CA ALA A 174 5.30 21.88 -31.97
C ALA A 174 4.50 22.68 -30.93
N LEU A 175 5.20 23.34 -30.01
CA LEU A 175 4.64 24.38 -29.15
C LEU A 175 4.59 25.68 -29.97
N ASP A 176 3.45 25.95 -30.59
CA ASP A 176 3.19 27.25 -31.18
C ASP A 176 3.04 28.28 -30.05
N GLY A 177 4.10 29.09 -29.88
CA GLY A 177 4.06 30.28 -29.07
C GLY A 177 3.27 31.36 -29.80
N GLU A 178 2.10 31.71 -29.25
CA GLU A 178 1.46 33.04 -29.24
C GLU A 178 -0.06 32.88 -29.10
N ASN A 179 -0.58 32.89 -27.87
CA ASN A 179 -1.75 33.71 -27.53
C ASN A 179 -1.92 33.80 -26.00
N THR A 180 -1.39 34.85 -25.39
CA THR A 180 -1.73 35.25 -24.03
C THR A 180 -3.11 35.91 -24.03
N ALA A 181 -4.11 35.25 -23.46
CA ALA A 181 -5.31 35.92 -22.97
C ALA A 181 -5.69 35.33 -21.61
N GLN A 182 -5.53 36.15 -20.58
CA GLN A 182 -6.06 35.92 -19.24
C GLN A 182 -7.55 35.63 -19.32
N VAL A 183 -8.00 34.55 -18.68
CA VAL A 183 -9.42 34.37 -18.34
C VAL A 183 -9.50 34.26 -16.82
N GLY A 184 -10.17 35.24 -16.23
CA GLY A 184 -10.29 35.46 -14.80
C GLY A 184 -11.07 34.36 -14.09
N PHE A 185 -10.63 34.08 -12.86
CA PHE A 185 -11.35 33.35 -11.84
C PHE A 185 -12.36 34.32 -11.20
N ASP A 186 -13.63 34.18 -11.53
CA ASP A 186 -14.74 34.76 -10.77
C ASP A 186 -16.02 34.00 -11.15
N GLU A 187 -16.37 32.94 -10.41
CA GLU A 187 -17.76 32.52 -10.15
C GLU A 187 -17.82 31.33 -9.18
N PHE A 188 -17.68 31.58 -7.87
CA PHE A 188 -18.28 30.75 -6.82
C PHE A 188 -18.56 31.64 -5.61
N ALA A 189 -19.73 32.30 -5.63
CA ALA A 189 -20.37 32.93 -4.49
C ALA A 189 -21.74 32.28 -4.28
#